data_AF-A0A969FCN4-F1
#
_entry.id   AF-A0A969FCN4-F1
#
_cell.length_a   1.000
_cell.length_b   1.000
_cell.length_c   1.000
_cell.angle_alpha   90.00
_cell.angle_beta   90.00
_cell.angle_gamma   90.00
#
_symmetry.space_group_name_H-M   'P 1'
#
loop_
_entity.id
_entity.type
_entity.pdbx_description
1 polymer ?
#
loop_
_entity_poly.entity_id
_entity_poly.type
_entity_poly.pdbx_seq_one_letter_code
_entity_poly.pdbx_strand_id
1 'polypeptide(L)'
;MTTTPRERDAKVKVVVDKDPVPTSFEKWGKPGHFDRTLSRGPKTTTWIWNLHADAHDFDSHTSDLEDISRKIFSAHFGHLAIVFIWLSGMYFHGARFSNYEAWLTDPTGIKPSAQVVWPIVGQEILNADVGGGFQGIQITSGFFQLWRASGITSEFQLYCTAIGGLVMAALMLFAGWFHYHKRAPKLEWFQNVESMLNHHLAGLLGLGSLSWAGHQIHVALPINKLLDAGVPPADIPLPHEFILNSGLMAELYPSFAKGLTPFFTLNWGEYADFLTFKGGLNPVTGGLWLSDTAHHHLAIAVLFIIAGHMYRTNWGIGHSIKEILENHKGPFTGEGHKGLYEILTTSWHAQLAINLAMLGSLTIIVAQHMYAMPPYPYLATDYPTQLSIFTHHMWIGGFLIVGAGAHGAIFMVRDYDPVVNQNNLLDRVIRHRDAIISHLNWVCIFLGFHSFGLYIHNDTMRALGRPQDMFSDTAIQLQPVFAQWIQNIHTLAPGATAPNALAPASYAFGGGIVAVGGKVAMMPIALGTADFMVHHIHAFTIHVTVLILLKGVLFARSSRLIPDKANLGFRFPCDGPGRGGTCQVSGWDHVFLG
;
A
#
# COMPACT_ATOMS: atom_id res chain seq x y z
N MET A 1 -35.87 43.20 -14.55
CA MET A 1 -34.50 43.33 -14.04
C MET A 1 -33.95 41.94 -13.84
N THR A 2 -33.24 41.42 -14.84
CA THR A 2 -32.44 40.20 -14.75
C THR A 2 -31.23 40.53 -13.88
N THR A 3 -31.28 40.15 -12.60
CA THR A 3 -30.09 40.16 -11.76
C THR A 3 -29.15 39.08 -12.28
N THR A 4 -28.08 39.51 -12.94
CA THR A 4 -26.87 38.72 -13.16
C THR A 4 -26.51 38.03 -11.84
N PRO A 5 -26.26 36.70 -11.81
CA PRO A 5 -25.71 36.08 -10.61
C PRO A 5 -24.43 36.84 -10.27
N ARG A 6 -24.33 37.38 -9.05
CA ARG A 6 -23.05 37.84 -8.50
C ARG A 6 -22.02 36.74 -8.80
N GLU A 7 -20.89 37.11 -9.39
CA GLU A 7 -19.73 36.22 -9.52
C GLU A 7 -19.55 35.50 -8.17
N ARG A 8 -19.85 34.20 -8.14
CA ARG A 8 -19.58 33.40 -6.95
C ARG A 8 -18.07 33.38 -6.83
N ASP A 9 -17.52 33.91 -5.74
CA ASP A 9 -16.10 33.73 -5.43
C ASP A 9 -15.74 32.25 -5.62
N ALA A 10 -14.75 31.98 -6.46
CA ALA A 10 -14.39 30.60 -6.82
C ALA A 10 -13.92 29.85 -5.56
N LYS A 11 -14.68 28.82 -5.16
CA LYS A 11 -14.37 27.95 -4.01
C LYS A 11 -13.00 27.26 -4.15
N VAL A 12 -12.61 26.95 -5.39
CA VAL A 12 -11.34 26.33 -5.76
C VAL A 12 -10.57 27.30 -6.65
N LYS A 13 -9.41 27.75 -6.18
CA LYS A 13 -8.48 28.61 -6.89
C LYS A 13 -7.04 28.23 -6.56
N VAL A 14 -6.13 28.43 -7.51
CA VAL A 14 -4.68 28.24 -7.28
C VAL A 14 -4.11 29.57 -6.83
N VAL A 15 -3.56 29.60 -5.62
CA VAL A 15 -2.92 30.79 -5.05
C VAL A 15 -1.53 30.42 -4.55
N VAL A 16 -0.53 31.17 -5.00
CA VAL A 16 0.89 30.90 -4.74
C VAL A 16 1.61 32.20 -4.40
N ASP A 17 2.60 32.12 -3.53
CA ASP A 17 3.57 33.19 -3.29
C ASP A 17 4.76 33.06 -4.25
N LYS A 18 5.24 34.22 -4.74
CA LYS A 18 6.36 34.30 -5.67
C LYS A 18 7.67 34.48 -4.91
N ASP A 19 8.63 33.60 -5.18
CA ASP A 19 9.98 33.64 -4.62
C ASP A 19 10.03 33.79 -3.08
N PRO A 20 9.27 32.97 -2.30
CA PRO A 20 9.11 33.18 -0.85
C PRO A 20 10.36 32.86 -0.04
N VAL A 21 11.21 31.94 -0.51
CA VAL A 21 12.46 31.54 0.16
C VAL A 21 13.62 31.60 -0.84
N PRO A 22 14.67 32.40 -0.58
CA PRO A 22 15.80 32.48 -1.50
C PRO A 22 16.55 31.15 -1.58
N THR A 23 16.95 30.75 -2.79
CA THR A 23 17.84 29.60 -3.00
C THR A 23 19.28 30.02 -2.68
N SER A 24 19.82 29.58 -1.54
CA SER A 24 21.15 29.92 -1.06
C SER A 24 21.76 28.78 -0.25
N PHE A 25 23.07 28.55 -0.39
CA PHE A 25 23.82 27.58 0.42
C PHE A 25 24.13 28.07 1.83
N GLU A 26 23.81 29.32 2.19
CA GLU A 26 24.13 29.89 3.50
C GLU A 26 23.62 29.03 4.67
N LYS A 27 22.39 28.50 4.55
CA LYS A 27 21.77 27.65 5.58
C LYS A 27 22.44 26.27 5.70
N TRP A 28 23.09 25.79 4.65
CA TRP A 28 23.81 24.50 4.68
C TRP A 28 25.09 24.61 5.53
N GLY A 29 25.72 25.78 5.55
CA GLY A 29 26.83 26.09 6.45
C GLY A 29 26.44 26.22 7.93
N LYS A 30 25.15 26.13 8.26
CA LYS A 30 24.58 26.26 9.61
C LYS A 30 23.71 25.02 9.93
N PRO A 31 24.30 23.85 10.24
CA PRO A 31 23.50 22.67 10.54
C PRO A 31 22.64 22.92 11.81
N GLY A 32 21.37 22.52 11.75
CA GLY A 32 20.39 22.78 12.81
C GLY A 32 19.71 24.15 12.73
N HIS A 33 19.90 24.93 11.65
CA HIS A 33 19.28 26.25 11.49
C HIS A 33 17.74 26.27 11.59
N PHE A 34 17.10 25.11 11.41
CA PHE A 34 15.65 24.96 11.44
C PHE A 34 15.07 24.90 12.86
N ASP A 35 15.90 24.59 13.87
CA ASP A 35 15.47 24.53 15.26
C ASP A 35 16.30 25.50 16.13
N ARG A 36 15.59 26.40 16.82
CA ARG A 36 16.21 27.38 17.73
C ARG A 36 16.91 26.71 18.91
N THR A 37 16.50 25.52 19.34
CA THR A 37 17.16 24.77 20.42
C THR A 37 18.58 24.34 20.05
N LEU A 38 18.83 24.15 18.75
CA LEU A 38 20.13 23.77 18.19
C LEU A 38 21.02 24.97 17.83
N SER A 39 20.49 26.19 17.89
CA SER A 39 21.18 27.42 17.40
C SER A 39 22.49 27.76 18.12
N ARG A 40 22.69 27.24 19.35
CA ARG A 40 23.91 27.47 20.15
C ARG A 40 25.10 26.59 19.74
N GLY A 41 24.93 25.72 18.74
CA GLY A 41 25.96 24.81 18.24
C GLY A 41 26.21 23.59 19.15
N PRO A 42 27.09 22.67 18.71
CA PRO A 42 27.34 21.38 19.36
C PRO A 42 28.14 21.51 20.66
N LYS A 43 27.49 21.90 21.75
CA LYS A 43 28.10 21.92 23.10
C LYS A 43 28.25 20.53 23.71
N THR A 44 27.42 19.58 23.31
CA THR A 44 27.47 18.16 23.71
C THR A 44 27.22 17.28 22.48
N THR A 45 27.60 16.01 22.53
CA THR A 45 27.34 15.05 21.45
C THR A 45 25.85 14.80 21.24
N THR A 46 25.00 15.02 22.26
CA THR A 46 23.53 14.99 22.15
C THR A 46 23.00 15.92 21.06
N TRP A 47 23.68 17.05 20.82
CA TRP A 47 23.31 17.98 19.76
C TRP A 47 23.29 17.32 18.38
N ILE A 48 24.25 16.42 18.12
CA ILE A 48 24.32 15.69 16.84
C ILE A 48 23.11 14.77 16.70
N TRP A 49 22.70 14.09 17.76
CA TRP A 49 21.53 13.20 17.70
C TRP A 49 20.23 13.97 17.52
N ASN A 50 20.05 15.08 18.24
CA ASN A 50 18.88 15.94 18.09
C ASN A 50 18.80 16.55 16.68
N LEU A 51 19.95 16.96 16.11
CA LEU A 51 20.02 17.44 14.73
C LEU A 51 19.36 16.46 13.74
N HIS A 52 19.60 15.15 13.88
CA HIS A 52 19.02 14.14 13.00
C HIS A 52 17.58 13.80 13.39
N ALA A 53 17.30 13.67 14.69
CA ALA A 53 16.00 13.27 15.20
C ALA A 53 14.90 14.29 14.90
N ASP A 54 15.26 15.57 14.83
CA ASP A 54 14.30 16.68 14.69
C ASP A 54 14.29 17.27 13.26
N ALA A 55 15.09 16.73 12.33
CA ALA A 55 15.24 17.25 10.97
C ALA A 55 13.93 17.28 10.15
N HIS A 56 13.04 16.30 10.37
CA HIS A 56 11.74 16.21 9.70
C HIS A 56 10.56 16.47 10.66
N ASP A 57 10.82 16.93 11.89
CA ASP A 57 9.79 17.37 12.82
C ASP A 57 9.39 18.83 12.52
N PHE A 58 8.74 19.06 11.38
CA PHE A 58 8.50 20.42 10.85
C PHE A 58 7.68 21.31 11.79
N ASP A 59 6.78 20.73 12.59
CA ASP A 59 5.98 21.45 13.58
C ASP A 59 6.84 21.99 14.73
N SER A 60 7.99 21.36 15.01
CA SER A 60 8.95 21.88 15.99
C SER A 60 9.75 23.07 15.45
N HIS A 61 9.85 23.24 14.12
CA HIS A 61 10.63 24.30 13.49
C HIS A 61 9.90 25.65 13.49
N THR A 62 8.57 25.61 13.30
CA THR A 62 7.71 26.79 13.15
C THR A 62 6.29 26.45 13.55
N SER A 63 5.52 27.44 14.02
CA SER A 63 4.07 27.30 14.27
C SER A 63 3.22 27.69 13.05
N ASP A 64 3.83 28.07 11.94
CA ASP A 64 3.13 28.45 10.71
C ASP A 64 2.76 27.21 9.90
N LEU A 65 1.47 26.84 9.95
CA LEU A 65 0.92 25.69 9.23
C LEU A 65 1.08 25.82 7.71
N GLU A 66 1.12 27.03 7.16
CA GLU A 66 1.36 27.23 5.73
C GLU A 66 2.79 26.82 5.33
N ASP A 67 3.79 27.27 6.09
CA ASP A 67 5.19 26.88 5.89
C ASP A 67 5.40 25.36 6.09
N ILE A 68 4.78 24.77 7.12
CA ILE A 68 4.78 23.32 7.34
C ILE A 68 4.20 22.59 6.11
N SER A 69 3.04 23.02 5.63
CA SER A 69 2.38 22.42 4.46
C SER A 69 3.27 22.50 3.20
N ARG A 70 3.98 23.62 3.01
CA ARG A 70 4.94 23.81 1.92
C ARG A 70 6.14 22.87 2.03
N LYS A 71 6.71 22.70 3.23
CA LYS A 71 7.80 21.75 3.49
C LYS A 71 7.37 20.32 3.19
N ILE A 72 6.20 19.91 3.68
CA ILE A 72 5.62 18.58 3.42
C ILE A 72 5.47 18.35 1.92
N PHE A 73 4.85 19.29 1.21
CA PHE A 73 4.63 19.17 -0.24
C PHE A 73 5.93 19.05 -1.03
N SER A 74 6.94 19.86 -0.70
CA SER A 74 8.27 19.74 -1.32
C SER A 74 8.97 18.43 -0.96
N ALA A 75 8.82 17.95 0.28
CA ALA A 75 9.41 16.69 0.73
C ALA A 75 8.77 15.49 0.01
N HIS A 76 7.47 15.54 -0.30
CA HIS A 76 6.81 14.51 -1.13
C HIS A 76 7.46 14.39 -2.51
N PHE A 77 7.77 15.51 -3.17
CA PHE A 77 8.49 15.48 -4.44
C PHE A 77 9.91 14.92 -4.32
N GLY A 78 10.63 15.27 -3.24
CA GLY A 78 11.93 14.68 -2.94
C GLY A 78 11.86 13.16 -2.77
N HIS A 79 10.85 12.67 -2.05
CA HIS A 79 10.61 11.24 -1.88
C HIS A 79 10.24 10.55 -3.21
N LEU A 80 9.35 11.14 -4.01
CA LEU A 80 9.01 10.61 -5.34
C LEU A 80 10.23 10.53 -6.27
N ALA A 81 11.14 11.51 -6.20
CA ALA A 81 12.39 11.45 -6.97
C ALA A 81 13.26 10.26 -6.56
N ILE A 82 13.38 9.97 -5.26
CA ILE A 82 14.13 8.80 -4.76
C ILE A 82 13.47 7.51 -5.24
N VAL A 83 12.14 7.41 -5.20
CA VAL A 83 11.40 6.25 -5.73
C VAL A 83 11.67 6.07 -7.23
N PHE A 84 11.65 7.13 -8.03
CA PHE A 84 11.97 7.04 -9.46
C PHE A 84 13.43 6.68 -9.73
N ILE A 85 14.39 7.16 -8.93
CA ILE A 85 15.80 6.76 -9.04
C ILE A 85 15.95 5.27 -8.72
N TRP A 86 15.32 4.80 -7.63
CA TRP A 86 15.33 3.39 -7.27
C TRP A 86 14.73 2.53 -8.39
N LEU A 87 13.54 2.91 -8.90
CA LEU A 87 12.86 2.18 -9.97
C LEU A 87 13.72 2.18 -11.24
N SER A 88 14.26 3.33 -11.65
CA SER A 88 15.21 3.44 -12.76
C SER A 88 16.42 2.52 -12.58
N GLY A 89 16.97 2.43 -11.36
CA GLY A 89 18.04 1.52 -11.03
C GLY A 89 17.64 0.06 -11.27
N MET A 90 16.45 -0.36 -10.86
CA MET A 90 15.96 -1.73 -11.06
C MET A 90 15.85 -2.07 -12.56
N TYR A 91 15.29 -1.17 -13.37
CA TYR A 91 15.22 -1.35 -14.83
C TYR A 91 16.62 -1.35 -15.49
N PHE A 92 17.53 -0.47 -15.05
CA PHE A 92 18.89 -0.41 -15.58
C PHE A 92 19.69 -1.68 -15.28
N HIS A 93 19.57 -2.20 -14.05
CA HIS A 93 20.17 -3.47 -13.67
C HIS A 93 19.63 -4.63 -14.50
N GLY A 94 18.32 -4.66 -14.73
CA GLY A 94 17.68 -5.59 -15.68
C GLY A 94 18.25 -5.47 -17.09
N ALA A 95 18.50 -4.26 -17.57
CA ALA A 95 18.98 -4.02 -18.93
C ALA A 95 20.47 -4.32 -19.15
N ARG A 96 21.30 -4.35 -18.09
CA ARG A 96 22.77 -4.37 -18.23
C ARG A 96 23.48 -5.51 -17.54
N PHE A 97 22.90 -6.04 -16.47
CA PHE A 97 23.56 -6.99 -15.57
C PHE A 97 22.64 -8.16 -15.22
N SER A 98 21.81 -8.58 -16.16
CA SER A 98 20.78 -9.58 -15.92
C SER A 98 20.77 -10.67 -17.00
N ASN A 99 20.08 -11.76 -16.72
CA ASN A 99 19.78 -12.81 -17.69
C ASN A 99 18.34 -12.74 -18.20
N TYR A 100 17.75 -11.54 -18.30
CA TYR A 100 16.32 -11.37 -18.61
C TYR A 100 15.90 -11.99 -19.95
N GLU A 101 16.62 -11.72 -21.04
CA GLU A 101 16.27 -12.29 -22.35
C GLU A 101 16.40 -13.82 -22.38
N ALA A 102 17.46 -14.36 -21.75
CA ALA A 102 17.62 -15.80 -21.59
C ALA A 102 16.47 -16.41 -20.78
N TRP A 103 16.13 -15.80 -19.63
CA TRP A 103 14.98 -16.21 -18.82
C TRP A 103 13.67 -16.14 -19.58
N LEU A 104 13.48 -15.16 -20.46
CA LEU A 104 12.25 -15.02 -21.24
C LEU A 104 12.04 -16.21 -22.20
N THR A 105 13.12 -16.83 -22.68
CA THR A 105 13.08 -18.04 -23.53
C THR A 105 12.81 -19.34 -22.76
N ASP A 106 13.27 -19.44 -21.51
CA ASP A 106 12.94 -20.56 -20.61
C ASP A 106 12.65 -20.06 -19.17
N PRO A 107 11.42 -19.57 -18.93
CA PRO A 107 11.03 -19.05 -17.62
C PRO A 107 10.95 -20.14 -16.53
N THR A 108 10.97 -21.42 -16.91
CA THR A 108 10.78 -22.54 -15.99
C THR A 108 12.10 -23.13 -15.51
N GLY A 109 13.12 -23.16 -16.37
CA GLY A 109 14.45 -23.68 -16.07
C GLY A 109 15.43 -22.63 -15.55
N ILE A 110 15.38 -21.40 -16.06
CA ILE A 110 16.33 -20.33 -15.72
C ILE A 110 15.86 -19.56 -14.49
N LYS A 111 16.80 -19.19 -13.60
CA LYS A 111 16.50 -18.38 -12.40
C LYS A 111 16.72 -16.90 -12.70
N PRO A 112 15.79 -15.99 -12.30
CA PRO A 112 15.99 -14.56 -12.45
C PRO A 112 17.24 -14.07 -11.71
N SER A 113 18.11 -13.31 -12.38
CA SER A 113 19.31 -12.70 -11.81
C SER A 113 19.55 -11.34 -12.45
N ALA A 114 19.85 -10.32 -11.64
CA ALA A 114 20.07 -8.93 -12.10
C ALA A 114 21.17 -8.19 -11.32
N GLN A 115 22.01 -8.93 -10.59
CA GLN A 115 23.10 -8.36 -9.82
C GLN A 115 24.33 -9.25 -9.96
N VAL A 116 25.43 -8.66 -10.40
CA VAL A 116 26.73 -9.32 -10.58
C VAL A 116 27.74 -8.67 -9.65
N VAL A 117 28.46 -9.50 -8.90
CA VAL A 117 29.46 -9.07 -7.91
C VAL A 117 30.84 -8.99 -8.55
N TRP A 118 31.59 -7.93 -8.25
CA TRP A 118 32.97 -7.79 -8.73
C TRP A 118 33.94 -8.77 -8.05
N PRO A 119 34.89 -9.37 -8.79
CA PRO A 119 35.84 -10.35 -8.27
C PRO A 119 37.05 -9.65 -7.61
N ILE A 120 36.91 -9.27 -6.34
CA ILE A 120 37.96 -8.52 -5.61
C ILE A 120 38.59 -9.38 -4.52
N VAL A 121 37.77 -10.00 -3.66
CA VAL A 121 38.24 -10.69 -2.43
C VAL A 121 37.71 -12.12 -2.30
N GLY A 122 37.33 -12.77 -3.40
CA GLY A 122 36.65 -14.07 -3.38
C GLY A 122 35.13 -13.97 -3.30
N GLN A 123 34.57 -12.77 -3.27
CA GLN A 123 33.13 -12.51 -3.20
C GLN A 123 32.39 -12.86 -4.50
N GLU A 124 33.10 -13.07 -5.61
CA GLU A 124 32.55 -13.60 -6.85
C GLU A 124 31.97 -15.02 -6.70
N ILE A 125 32.25 -15.72 -5.60
CA ILE A 125 31.54 -16.95 -5.20
C ILE A 125 30.02 -16.74 -5.10
N LEU A 126 29.57 -15.50 -4.88
CA LEU A 126 28.15 -15.13 -4.87
C LEU A 126 27.52 -15.10 -6.28
N ASN A 127 28.34 -15.05 -7.34
CA ASN A 127 27.86 -15.16 -8.72
C ASN A 127 27.59 -16.63 -9.04
N ALA A 128 26.50 -17.17 -8.50
CA ALA A 128 26.09 -18.54 -8.74
C ALA A 128 25.62 -18.74 -10.20
N ASP A 129 25.78 -19.95 -10.72
CA ASP A 129 25.18 -20.34 -11.99
C ASP A 129 23.65 -20.39 -11.85
N VAL A 130 22.98 -19.50 -12.56
CA VAL A 130 21.51 -19.35 -12.55
C VAL A 130 20.87 -19.87 -13.84
N GLY A 131 21.65 -20.50 -14.72
CA GLY A 131 21.21 -20.94 -16.04
C GLY A 131 21.30 -19.83 -17.11
N GLY A 132 21.09 -20.22 -18.37
CA GLY A 132 21.19 -19.30 -19.51
C GLY A 132 22.60 -18.79 -19.81
N GLY A 133 23.64 -19.51 -19.35
CA GLY A 133 25.04 -19.09 -19.50
C GLY A 133 25.42 -17.87 -18.66
N PHE A 134 24.63 -17.55 -17.63
CA PHE A 134 24.81 -16.37 -16.78
C PHE A 134 25.14 -16.75 -15.34
N GLN A 135 26.01 -15.95 -14.71
CA GLN A 135 26.38 -16.09 -13.31
C GLN A 135 26.11 -14.79 -12.57
N GLY A 136 25.41 -14.86 -11.44
CA GLY A 136 25.04 -13.69 -10.64
C GLY A 136 24.22 -14.07 -9.42
N ILE A 137 23.77 -13.06 -8.68
CA ILE A 137 22.89 -13.26 -7.54
C ILE A 137 21.46 -13.45 -8.04
N GLN A 138 20.85 -14.59 -7.68
CA GLN A 138 19.43 -14.81 -7.92
C GLN A 138 18.60 -13.76 -7.18
N ILE A 139 17.72 -13.07 -7.89
CA ILE A 139 16.82 -12.07 -7.33
C ILE A 139 15.46 -12.70 -6.99
N THR A 140 14.80 -12.15 -5.96
CA THR A 140 13.47 -12.61 -5.49
C THR A 140 12.42 -11.50 -5.47
N SER A 141 12.66 -10.42 -6.21
CA SER A 141 11.81 -9.23 -6.27
C SER A 141 10.65 -9.36 -7.28
N GLY A 142 10.68 -10.33 -8.18
CA GLY A 142 9.63 -10.57 -9.19
C GLY A 142 9.64 -9.63 -10.39
N PHE A 143 10.71 -8.85 -10.59
CA PHE A 143 10.79 -7.90 -11.71
C PHE A 143 10.71 -8.57 -13.09
N PHE A 144 11.30 -9.76 -13.27
CA PHE A 144 11.28 -10.46 -14.55
C PHE A 144 9.85 -10.83 -14.96
N GLN A 145 9.06 -11.37 -14.02
CA GLN A 145 7.66 -11.71 -14.23
C GLN A 145 6.80 -10.47 -14.51
N LEU A 146 7.07 -9.35 -13.82
CA LEU A 146 6.42 -8.06 -14.07
C LEU A 146 6.73 -7.51 -15.47
N TRP A 147 8.01 -7.56 -15.89
CA TRP A 147 8.42 -7.07 -17.21
C TRP A 147 7.83 -7.91 -18.33
N ARG A 148 7.80 -9.24 -18.20
CA ARG A 148 7.10 -10.13 -19.14
C ARG A 148 5.62 -9.79 -19.21
N ALA A 149 4.96 -9.62 -18.06
CA ALA A 149 3.55 -9.23 -18.00
C ALA A 149 3.26 -7.88 -18.67
N SER A 150 4.27 -7.01 -18.80
CA SER A 150 4.18 -5.71 -19.48
C SER A 150 4.51 -5.78 -20.98
N GLY A 151 4.84 -6.96 -21.50
CA GLY A 151 5.21 -7.15 -22.91
C GLY A 151 6.63 -6.69 -23.25
N ILE A 152 7.52 -6.59 -22.26
CA ILE A 152 8.94 -6.25 -22.50
C ILE A 152 9.67 -7.50 -22.99
N THR A 153 10.30 -7.43 -24.17
CA THR A 153 10.96 -8.57 -24.82
C THR A 153 12.47 -8.40 -24.99
N SER A 154 13.01 -7.18 -24.78
CA SER A 154 14.44 -6.93 -24.93
C SER A 154 15.03 -5.97 -23.88
N GLU A 155 16.34 -6.05 -23.69
CA GLU A 155 17.12 -5.17 -22.82
C GLU A 155 17.02 -3.69 -23.22
N PHE A 156 16.85 -3.39 -24.51
CA PHE A 156 16.72 -2.03 -25.00
C PHE A 156 15.49 -1.30 -24.39
N GLN A 157 14.36 -1.99 -24.28
CA GLN A 157 13.15 -1.44 -23.68
C GLN A 157 13.33 -1.17 -22.18
N LEU A 158 14.01 -2.06 -21.46
CA LEU A 158 14.39 -1.85 -20.05
C LEU A 158 15.30 -0.62 -19.90
N TYR A 159 16.29 -0.47 -20.78
CA TYR A 159 17.20 0.66 -20.80
C TYR A 159 16.46 1.99 -21.05
N CYS A 160 15.59 2.06 -22.05
CA CYS A 160 14.76 3.24 -22.31
C CYS A 160 13.86 3.59 -21.11
N THR A 161 13.28 2.58 -20.46
CA THR A 161 12.44 2.77 -19.26
C THR A 161 13.25 3.33 -18.09
N ALA A 162 14.49 2.85 -17.90
CA ALA A 162 15.40 3.40 -16.90
C ALA A 162 15.71 4.88 -17.15
N ILE A 163 16.06 5.25 -18.39
CA ILE A 163 16.32 6.66 -18.74
C ILE A 163 15.08 7.53 -18.51
N GLY A 164 13.89 7.04 -18.90
CA GLY A 164 12.63 7.72 -18.63
C GLY A 164 12.38 7.93 -17.12
N GLY A 165 12.64 6.91 -16.30
CA GLY A 165 12.57 6.98 -14.84
C GLY A 165 13.51 8.05 -14.26
N LEU A 166 14.74 8.14 -14.76
CA LEU A 166 15.71 9.14 -14.31
C LEU A 166 15.30 10.57 -14.71
N VAL A 167 14.75 10.75 -15.91
CA VAL A 167 14.17 12.05 -16.34
C VAL A 167 13.02 12.44 -15.42
N MET A 168 12.12 11.50 -15.09
CA MET A 168 11.03 11.74 -14.15
C MET A 168 11.54 12.10 -12.75
N ALA A 169 12.61 11.46 -12.26
CA ALA A 169 13.24 11.83 -11.00
C ALA A 169 13.76 13.27 -11.02
N ALA A 170 14.43 13.69 -12.10
CA ALA A 170 14.91 15.06 -12.24
C ALA A 170 13.75 16.07 -12.26
N LEU A 171 12.64 15.74 -12.94
CA LEU A 171 11.42 16.54 -12.94
C LEU A 171 10.79 16.65 -11.55
N MET A 172 10.76 15.55 -10.77
CA MET A 172 10.25 15.57 -9.40
C MET A 172 11.12 16.45 -8.49
N LEU A 173 12.46 16.34 -8.57
CA LEU A 173 13.36 17.21 -7.80
C LEU A 173 13.16 18.69 -8.17
N PHE A 174 13.02 18.98 -9.46
CA PHE A 174 12.76 20.34 -9.94
C PHE A 174 11.41 20.86 -9.42
N ALA A 175 10.35 20.05 -9.49
CA ALA A 175 9.02 20.43 -9.01
C ALA A 175 9.01 20.71 -7.50
N GLY A 176 9.72 19.90 -6.69
CA GLY A 176 9.88 20.14 -5.26
C GLY A 176 10.56 21.49 -4.98
N TRP A 177 11.71 21.74 -5.61
CA TRP A 177 12.39 23.04 -5.51
C TRP A 177 11.49 24.20 -5.96
N PHE A 178 10.79 24.05 -7.09
CA PHE A 178 9.94 25.09 -7.67
C PHE A 178 8.78 25.45 -6.73
N HIS A 179 8.08 24.44 -6.20
CA HIS A 179 6.93 24.64 -5.31
C HIS A 179 7.29 24.97 -3.87
N TYR A 180 8.58 25.04 -3.51
CA TYR A 180 9.03 25.59 -2.24
C TYR A 180 9.66 26.98 -2.40
N HIS A 181 10.57 27.14 -3.36
CA HIS A 181 11.37 28.37 -3.51
C HIS A 181 10.80 29.38 -4.49
N LYS A 182 9.97 28.99 -5.48
CA LYS A 182 9.54 29.88 -6.58
C LYS A 182 8.06 30.19 -6.59
N ARG A 183 7.22 29.16 -6.41
CA ARG A 183 5.75 29.26 -6.43
C ARG A 183 5.16 28.38 -5.33
N ALA A 184 5.29 28.84 -4.09
CA ALA A 184 4.81 28.09 -2.95
C ALA A 184 3.29 28.26 -2.77
N PRO A 185 2.48 27.18 -2.78
CA PRO A 185 1.04 27.28 -2.57
C PRO A 185 0.69 27.87 -1.21
N LYS A 186 -0.45 28.55 -1.12
CA LYS A 186 -1.03 29.02 0.14
C LYS A 186 -1.81 27.92 0.86
N LEU A 187 -2.04 28.09 2.16
CA LEU A 187 -2.76 27.11 2.99
C LEU A 187 -4.16 26.77 2.44
N GLU A 188 -4.86 27.77 1.90
CA GLU A 188 -6.20 27.57 1.29
C GLU A 188 -6.19 26.57 0.12
N TRP A 189 -5.06 26.41 -0.57
CA TRP A 189 -4.91 25.42 -1.64
C TRP A 189 -4.79 24.01 -1.07
N PHE A 190 -3.97 23.83 -0.02
CA PHE A 190 -3.79 22.55 0.66
C PHE A 190 -5.07 22.06 1.35
N GLN A 191 -5.87 22.99 1.89
CA GLN A 191 -7.13 22.68 2.56
C GLN A 191 -8.30 22.41 1.60
N ASN A 192 -8.07 22.45 0.29
CA ASN A 192 -9.10 22.18 -0.71
C ASN A 192 -9.34 20.68 -0.91
N VAL A 193 -9.84 20.02 0.14
CA VAL A 193 -9.97 18.56 0.22
C VAL A 193 -10.94 17.99 -0.82
N GLU A 194 -11.99 18.71 -1.18
CA GLU A 194 -12.95 18.25 -2.20
C GLU A 194 -12.32 18.24 -3.60
N SER A 195 -11.55 19.28 -3.94
CA SER A 195 -10.77 19.28 -5.19
C SER A 195 -9.71 18.20 -5.18
N MET A 196 -8.95 18.07 -4.09
CA MET A 196 -7.91 17.05 -3.96
C MET A 196 -8.47 15.64 -4.14
N LEU A 197 -9.59 15.31 -3.48
CA LEU A 197 -10.22 13.99 -3.61
C LEU A 197 -10.78 13.75 -5.02
N ASN A 198 -11.45 14.73 -5.63
CA ASN A 198 -11.92 14.58 -7.00
C ASN A 198 -10.77 14.30 -7.98
N HIS A 199 -9.66 15.04 -7.87
CA HIS A 199 -8.49 14.85 -8.74
C HIS A 199 -7.74 13.55 -8.44
N HIS A 200 -7.64 13.12 -7.18
CA HIS A 200 -6.98 11.86 -6.85
C HIS A 200 -7.83 10.66 -7.25
N LEU A 201 -9.14 10.69 -7.03
CA LEU A 201 -10.04 9.62 -7.44
C LEU A 201 -10.14 9.55 -8.97
N ALA A 202 -10.60 10.61 -9.64
CA ALA A 202 -10.82 10.53 -11.09
C ALA A 202 -9.52 10.63 -11.90
N GLY A 203 -8.62 11.53 -11.51
CA GLY A 203 -7.36 11.75 -12.22
C GLY A 203 -6.33 10.67 -11.90
N LEU A 204 -5.80 10.66 -10.67
CA LEU A 204 -4.69 9.77 -10.32
C LEU A 204 -5.06 8.29 -10.41
N LEU A 205 -6.16 7.87 -9.76
CA LEU A 205 -6.58 6.47 -9.76
C LEU A 205 -7.35 6.09 -11.04
N GLY A 206 -8.34 6.90 -11.43
CA GLY A 206 -9.19 6.66 -12.58
C GLY A 206 -8.43 6.67 -13.91
N LEU A 207 -7.79 7.79 -14.27
CA LEU A 207 -6.99 7.87 -15.52
C LEU A 207 -5.74 7.01 -15.46
N GLY A 208 -5.14 6.80 -14.28
CA GLY A 208 -4.03 5.86 -14.09
C GLY A 208 -4.44 4.44 -14.47
N SER A 209 -5.56 3.95 -13.91
CA SER A 209 -6.11 2.63 -14.23
C SER A 209 -6.55 2.51 -15.69
N LEU A 210 -7.15 3.57 -16.26
CA LEU A 210 -7.56 3.59 -17.67
C LEU A 210 -6.35 3.49 -18.61
N SER A 211 -5.30 4.24 -18.32
CA SER A 211 -4.06 4.23 -19.10
C SER A 211 -3.38 2.87 -19.03
N TRP A 212 -3.37 2.25 -17.84
CA TRP A 212 -2.83 0.91 -17.67
C TRP A 212 -3.67 -0.16 -18.39
N ALA A 213 -4.99 -0.08 -18.36
CA ALA A 213 -5.86 -0.95 -19.16
C ALA A 213 -5.56 -0.80 -20.66
N GLY A 214 -5.38 0.43 -21.16
CA GLY A 214 -4.98 0.69 -22.54
C GLY A 214 -3.64 0.05 -22.89
N HIS A 215 -2.62 0.20 -22.03
CA HIS A 215 -1.33 -0.49 -22.20
C HIS A 215 -1.50 -2.01 -22.21
N GLN A 216 -2.29 -2.57 -21.29
CA GLN A 216 -2.52 -4.01 -21.23
C GLN A 216 -3.18 -4.52 -22.52
N ILE A 217 -4.23 -3.84 -23.00
CA ILE A 217 -4.98 -4.24 -24.19
C ILE A 217 -4.12 -4.18 -25.46
N HIS A 218 -3.36 -3.09 -25.63
CA HIS A 218 -2.68 -2.80 -26.89
C HIS A 218 -1.22 -3.28 -26.96
N VAL A 219 -0.61 -3.64 -25.82
CA VAL A 219 0.80 -4.06 -25.76
C VAL A 219 0.95 -5.39 -25.03
N ALA A 220 0.55 -5.46 -23.76
CA ALA A 220 0.83 -6.64 -22.94
C ALA A 220 0.12 -7.90 -23.46
N LEU A 221 -1.17 -7.79 -23.80
CA LEU A 221 -2.01 -8.88 -24.27
C LEU A 221 -1.48 -9.55 -25.55
N PRO A 222 -1.29 -8.83 -26.68
CA PRO A 222 -0.85 -9.46 -27.92
C PRO A 222 0.52 -10.14 -27.76
N ILE A 223 1.45 -9.50 -27.06
CA ILE A 223 2.80 -10.04 -26.84
C ILE A 223 2.75 -11.29 -25.96
N ASN A 224 2.03 -11.26 -24.83
CA ASN A 224 1.94 -12.42 -23.95
C ASN A 224 1.17 -13.57 -24.61
N LYS A 225 0.18 -13.30 -25.46
CA LYS A 225 -0.52 -14.35 -26.22
C LYS A 225 0.44 -15.11 -27.14
N LEU A 226 1.40 -14.40 -27.78
CA LEU A 226 2.43 -15.02 -28.62
C LEU A 226 3.51 -15.73 -27.78
N LEU A 227 3.97 -15.11 -26.68
CA LEU A 227 4.92 -15.74 -25.76
C LEU A 227 4.37 -17.03 -25.15
N ASP A 228 3.10 -17.05 -24.76
CA ASP A 228 2.43 -18.23 -24.20
C ASP A 228 2.15 -19.29 -25.28
N ALA A 229 2.11 -18.91 -26.56
CA ALA A 229 2.06 -19.82 -27.71
C ALA A 229 3.44 -20.37 -28.11
N GLY A 230 4.52 -19.98 -27.41
CA GLY A 230 5.88 -20.46 -27.66
C GLY A 230 6.61 -19.74 -28.79
N VAL A 231 6.12 -18.58 -29.24
CA VAL A 231 6.83 -17.76 -30.22
C VAL A 231 8.07 -17.14 -29.55
N PRO A 232 9.27 -17.29 -30.14
CA PRO A 232 10.49 -16.70 -29.60
C PRO A 232 10.36 -15.17 -29.45
N PRO A 233 10.91 -14.56 -28.37
CA PRO A 233 10.81 -13.11 -28.15
C PRO A 233 11.31 -12.24 -29.31
N ALA A 234 12.33 -12.71 -30.05
CA ALA A 234 12.90 -12.02 -31.19
C ALA A 234 11.99 -12.02 -32.43
N ASP A 235 11.06 -12.97 -32.53
CA ASP A 235 10.13 -13.12 -33.66
C ASP A 235 8.79 -12.42 -33.41
N ILE A 236 8.56 -11.93 -32.18
CA ILE A 236 7.34 -11.20 -31.82
C ILE A 236 7.42 -9.77 -32.37
N PRO A 237 6.41 -9.29 -33.12
CA PRO A 237 6.34 -7.91 -33.57
C PRO A 237 6.52 -6.93 -32.41
N LEU A 238 7.22 -5.82 -32.65
CA LEU A 238 7.43 -4.83 -31.60
C LEU A 238 6.10 -4.17 -31.21
N PRO A 239 5.94 -3.66 -29.96
CA PRO A 239 4.68 -3.10 -29.48
C PRO A 239 4.02 -2.06 -30.41
N HIS A 240 4.82 -1.25 -31.11
CA HIS A 240 4.30 -0.23 -32.01
C HIS A 240 3.70 -0.82 -33.30
N GLU A 241 4.12 -2.01 -33.72
CA GLU A 241 3.58 -2.68 -34.91
C GLU A 241 2.13 -3.13 -34.67
N PHE A 242 1.80 -3.61 -33.48
CA PHE A 242 0.42 -3.94 -33.08
C PHE A 242 -0.50 -2.71 -33.06
N ILE A 243 0.05 -1.51 -32.80
CA ILE A 243 -0.70 -0.26 -32.81
C ILE A 243 -0.91 0.24 -34.24
N LEU A 244 0.14 0.20 -35.06
CA LEU A 244 0.12 0.76 -36.42
C LEU A 244 -0.57 -0.17 -37.43
N ASN A 245 -0.49 -1.48 -37.21
CA ASN A 245 -1.12 -2.49 -38.06
C ASN A 245 -2.22 -3.22 -37.29
N SER A 246 -3.46 -2.73 -37.42
CA SER A 246 -4.64 -3.36 -36.82
C SER A 246 -4.90 -4.77 -37.30
N GLY A 247 -4.33 -5.19 -38.45
CA GLY A 247 -4.39 -6.55 -38.95
C GLY A 247 -3.75 -7.56 -37.99
N LEU A 248 -2.59 -7.21 -37.40
CA LEU A 248 -1.91 -8.06 -36.42
C LEU A 248 -2.77 -8.26 -35.16
N MET A 249 -3.45 -7.20 -34.71
CA MET A 249 -4.39 -7.32 -33.60
C MET A 249 -5.62 -8.15 -33.97
N ALA A 250 -6.17 -7.99 -35.18
CA ALA A 250 -7.34 -8.73 -35.63
C ALA A 250 -7.07 -10.23 -35.82
N GLU A 251 -5.84 -10.63 -36.15
CA GLU A 251 -5.41 -12.04 -36.19
C GLU A 251 -5.46 -12.69 -34.80
N LEU A 252 -5.05 -11.95 -33.77
CA LEU A 252 -5.06 -12.43 -32.38
C LEU A 252 -6.45 -12.30 -31.74
N TYR A 253 -7.16 -11.22 -32.02
CA TYR A 253 -8.41 -10.81 -31.40
C TYR A 253 -9.37 -10.34 -32.51
N PRO A 254 -10.18 -11.25 -33.10
CA PRO A 254 -11.03 -10.95 -34.25
C PRO A 254 -11.97 -9.77 -34.07
N SER A 255 -12.32 -9.40 -32.83
CA SER A 255 -13.16 -8.23 -32.55
C SER A 255 -12.52 -6.90 -32.97
N PHE A 256 -11.18 -6.82 -33.06
CA PHE A 256 -10.48 -5.62 -33.52
C PHE A 256 -10.83 -5.22 -34.96
N ALA A 257 -11.23 -6.18 -35.81
CA ALA A 257 -11.71 -5.90 -37.16
C ALA A 257 -13.01 -5.08 -37.19
N LYS A 258 -13.78 -5.06 -36.08
CA LYS A 258 -15.02 -4.27 -35.93
C LYS A 258 -14.76 -2.81 -35.57
N GLY A 259 -13.51 -2.47 -35.22
CA GLY A 259 -13.11 -1.13 -34.80
C GLY A 259 -13.79 -0.66 -33.50
N LEU A 260 -13.97 0.66 -33.38
CA LEU A 260 -14.52 1.29 -32.16
C LEU A 260 -16.05 1.42 -32.17
N THR A 261 -16.72 0.99 -33.23
CA THR A 261 -18.19 1.10 -33.34
C THR A 261 -18.92 0.40 -32.18
N PRO A 262 -18.53 -0.81 -31.73
CA PRO A 262 -19.19 -1.47 -30.59
C PRO A 262 -19.09 -0.66 -29.29
N PHE A 263 -18.00 0.08 -29.07
CA PHE A 263 -17.84 0.94 -27.90
C PHE A 263 -18.87 2.08 -27.87
N PHE A 264 -18.97 2.85 -28.96
CA PHE A 264 -19.87 4.01 -29.06
C PHE A 264 -21.35 3.64 -29.17
N THR A 265 -21.65 2.40 -29.59
CA THR A 265 -23.02 1.88 -29.69
C THR A 265 -23.45 1.07 -28.45
N LEU A 266 -22.59 0.95 -27.44
CA LEU A 266 -22.80 0.15 -26.24
C LEU A 266 -23.02 -1.35 -26.50
N ASN A 267 -22.61 -1.86 -27.67
CA ASN A 267 -22.61 -3.29 -27.99
C ASN A 267 -21.32 -3.97 -27.49
N TRP A 268 -21.07 -3.88 -26.18
CA TRP A 268 -19.78 -4.25 -25.57
C TRP A 268 -19.50 -5.76 -25.56
N GLY A 269 -20.51 -6.60 -25.80
CA GLY A 269 -20.32 -8.06 -25.89
C GLY A 269 -19.33 -8.48 -26.98
N GLU A 270 -19.06 -7.60 -27.95
CA GLU A 270 -18.11 -7.83 -29.02
C GLU A 270 -16.65 -7.87 -28.57
N TYR A 271 -16.30 -7.31 -27.41
CA TYR A 271 -14.93 -7.23 -26.90
C TYR A 271 -14.53 -8.40 -25.99
N ALA A 272 -15.33 -9.47 -25.96
CA ALA A 272 -15.15 -10.61 -25.05
C ALA A 272 -13.90 -11.47 -25.33
N ASP A 273 -13.18 -11.23 -26.42
CA ASP A 273 -11.93 -11.93 -26.76
C ASP A 273 -10.69 -11.34 -26.05
N PHE A 274 -10.72 -10.06 -25.65
CA PHE A 274 -9.64 -9.40 -24.89
C PHE A 274 -10.08 -8.79 -23.56
N LEU A 275 -11.39 -8.58 -23.32
CA LEU A 275 -11.96 -8.23 -22.01
C LEU A 275 -12.74 -9.43 -21.47
N THR A 276 -12.03 -10.31 -20.77
CA THR A 276 -12.61 -11.58 -20.32
C THR A 276 -13.05 -11.53 -18.86
N PHE A 277 -13.76 -12.57 -18.42
CA PHE A 277 -14.10 -12.80 -17.01
C PHE A 277 -13.95 -14.30 -16.69
N LYS A 278 -12.80 -14.87 -17.06
CA LYS A 278 -12.55 -16.31 -16.94
C LYS A 278 -12.47 -16.74 -15.48
N GLY A 279 -11.74 -15.98 -14.67
CA GLY A 279 -11.35 -16.40 -13.32
C GLY A 279 -10.28 -17.49 -13.34
N GLY A 280 -9.74 -17.81 -12.17
CA GLY A 280 -8.66 -18.78 -12.02
C GLY A 280 -7.32 -18.29 -12.60
N LEU A 281 -6.55 -19.24 -13.13
CA LEU A 281 -5.17 -19.04 -13.58
C LEU A 281 -5.01 -19.53 -15.02
N ASN A 282 -4.14 -18.86 -15.77
CA ASN A 282 -3.69 -19.32 -17.08
C ASN A 282 -2.85 -20.61 -16.87
N PRO A 283 -3.24 -21.75 -17.46
CA PRO A 283 -2.57 -23.04 -17.23
C PRO A 283 -1.15 -23.09 -17.80
N VAL A 284 -0.78 -22.22 -18.73
CA VAL A 284 0.58 -22.15 -19.30
C VAL A 284 1.54 -21.46 -18.34
N THR A 285 1.08 -20.38 -17.70
CA THR A 285 1.95 -19.48 -16.93
C THR A 285 1.78 -19.62 -15.43
N GLY A 286 0.65 -20.15 -14.95
CA GLY A 286 0.29 -20.19 -13.54
C GLY A 286 -0.04 -18.82 -12.94
N GLY A 287 -0.10 -17.76 -13.76
CA GLY A 287 -0.55 -16.43 -13.35
C GLY A 287 -2.01 -16.16 -13.72
N LEU A 288 -2.56 -15.03 -13.27
CA LEU A 288 -3.89 -14.56 -13.67
C LEU A 288 -3.95 -14.33 -15.20
N TRP A 289 -5.16 -14.45 -15.76
CA TRP A 289 -5.39 -14.09 -17.15
C TRP A 289 -5.19 -12.59 -17.34
N LEU A 290 -4.26 -12.19 -18.20
CA LEU A 290 -4.00 -10.77 -18.46
C LEU A 290 -5.24 -10.05 -19.02
N SER A 291 -6.11 -10.75 -19.75
CA SER A 291 -7.37 -10.21 -20.26
C SER A 291 -8.39 -9.95 -19.14
N ASP A 292 -8.39 -10.76 -18.08
CA ASP A 292 -9.17 -10.49 -16.87
C ASP A 292 -8.58 -9.27 -16.13
N THR A 293 -7.24 -9.13 -16.07
CA THR A 293 -6.63 -7.94 -15.45
C THR A 293 -6.89 -6.65 -16.24
N ALA A 294 -6.93 -6.71 -17.57
CA ALA A 294 -7.28 -5.57 -18.41
C ALA A 294 -8.73 -5.14 -18.18
N HIS A 295 -9.65 -6.11 -18.11
CA HIS A 295 -11.04 -5.85 -17.78
C HIS A 295 -11.21 -5.30 -16.35
N HIS A 296 -10.45 -5.84 -15.38
CA HIS A 296 -10.40 -5.32 -14.02
C HIS A 296 -9.99 -3.83 -14.01
N HIS A 297 -8.87 -3.47 -14.64
CA HIS A 297 -8.41 -2.07 -14.66
C HIS A 297 -9.38 -1.13 -15.38
N LEU A 298 -10.04 -1.59 -16.44
CA LEU A 298 -11.09 -0.79 -17.09
C LEU A 298 -12.29 -0.55 -16.16
N ALA A 299 -12.75 -1.57 -15.45
CA ALA A 299 -13.85 -1.44 -14.49
C ALA A 299 -13.47 -0.51 -13.32
N ILE A 300 -12.27 -0.66 -12.78
CA ILE A 300 -11.71 0.20 -11.72
C ILE A 300 -11.58 1.65 -12.20
N ALA A 301 -11.16 1.86 -13.45
CA ALA A 301 -11.06 3.19 -14.04
C ALA A 301 -12.42 3.89 -14.07
N VAL A 302 -13.46 3.22 -14.60
CA VAL A 302 -14.82 3.75 -14.64
C VAL A 302 -15.33 4.07 -13.24
N LEU A 303 -15.13 3.16 -12.28
CA LEU A 303 -15.54 3.36 -10.89
C LEU A 303 -14.89 4.61 -10.28
N PHE A 304 -13.58 4.76 -10.42
CA PHE A 304 -12.86 5.89 -9.82
C PHE A 304 -13.08 7.22 -10.54
N ILE A 305 -13.23 7.20 -11.87
CA ILE A 305 -13.63 8.40 -12.63
C ILE A 305 -14.99 8.89 -12.14
N ILE A 306 -15.99 8.01 -12.01
CA ILE A 306 -17.32 8.39 -11.52
C ILE A 306 -17.23 8.87 -10.06
N ALA A 307 -16.51 8.15 -9.19
CA ALA A 307 -16.36 8.51 -7.78
C ALA A 307 -15.70 9.89 -7.60
N GLY A 308 -14.74 10.26 -8.45
CA GLY A 308 -14.10 11.59 -8.42
C GLY A 308 -14.97 12.75 -8.90
N HIS A 309 -16.25 12.52 -9.22
CA HIS A 309 -17.23 13.57 -9.51
C HIS A 309 -18.25 13.76 -8.37
N MET A 310 -18.04 13.15 -7.20
CA MET A 310 -18.95 13.22 -6.06
C MET A 310 -18.91 14.58 -5.34
N TYR A 311 -17.75 15.22 -5.22
CA TYR A 311 -17.57 16.36 -4.32
C TYR A 311 -17.73 17.73 -5.00
N ARG A 312 -18.35 18.68 -4.29
CA ARG A 312 -18.72 20.00 -4.80
C ARG A 312 -17.53 20.93 -4.94
N THR A 313 -17.29 21.39 -6.18
CA THR A 313 -16.27 22.40 -6.53
C THR A 313 -16.95 23.70 -7.02
N ASN A 314 -16.40 24.39 -8.02
CA ASN A 314 -16.83 25.73 -8.44
C ASN A 314 -18.20 25.77 -9.13
N TRP A 315 -18.66 24.66 -9.70
CA TRP A 315 -19.90 24.60 -10.49
C TRP A 315 -21.16 24.29 -9.68
N GLY A 316 -21.07 24.26 -8.34
CA GLY A 316 -22.23 24.14 -7.45
C GLY A 316 -22.87 22.75 -7.35
N ILE A 317 -22.49 21.78 -8.20
CA ILE A 317 -22.97 20.39 -8.18
C ILE A 317 -22.03 19.52 -7.34
N GLY A 318 -22.58 18.54 -6.61
CA GLY A 318 -21.85 17.60 -5.75
C GLY A 318 -22.07 17.85 -4.25
N HIS A 319 -21.33 17.13 -3.41
CA HIS A 319 -21.45 17.19 -1.96
C HIS A 319 -20.30 17.96 -1.29
N SER A 320 -20.57 18.69 -0.22
CA SER A 320 -19.51 19.11 0.70
C SER A 320 -19.27 18.03 1.76
N ILE A 321 -18.01 17.71 2.02
CA ILE A 321 -17.64 16.67 3.00
C ILE A 321 -18.08 17.09 4.40
N LYS A 322 -17.97 18.37 4.73
CA LYS A 322 -18.44 18.90 6.01
C LYS A 322 -19.95 18.68 6.19
N GLU A 323 -20.76 19.01 5.18
CA GLU A 323 -22.21 18.77 5.20
C GLU A 323 -22.52 17.27 5.37
N ILE A 324 -21.78 16.38 4.69
CA ILE A 324 -21.95 14.93 4.86
C ILE A 324 -21.68 14.56 6.32
N LEU A 325 -20.53 14.92 6.87
CA LEU A 325 -20.13 14.54 8.23
C LEU A 325 -21.14 15.02 9.28
N GLU A 326 -21.51 16.31 9.25
CA GLU A 326 -22.42 16.90 10.25
C GLU A 326 -23.84 16.30 10.20
N ASN A 327 -24.28 15.81 9.04
CA ASN A 327 -25.57 15.15 8.90
C ASN A 327 -25.58 13.70 9.44
N HIS A 328 -24.41 13.08 9.66
CA HIS A 328 -24.31 11.73 10.22
C HIS A 328 -24.18 11.76 11.74
N LYS A 329 -25.32 11.78 12.43
CA LYS A 329 -25.45 11.73 13.89
C LYS A 329 -26.54 10.75 14.32
N GLY A 330 -26.37 10.14 15.49
CA GLY A 330 -27.30 9.13 16.01
C GLY A 330 -27.52 9.26 17.52
N PRO A 331 -28.52 8.53 18.07
CA PRO A 331 -28.91 8.68 19.47
C PRO A 331 -27.82 8.29 20.48
N PHE A 332 -26.88 7.42 20.10
CA PHE A 332 -25.81 6.95 20.98
C PHE A 332 -24.50 7.75 20.85
N THR A 333 -24.34 8.51 19.76
CA THR A 333 -23.07 9.09 19.33
C THR A 333 -22.97 10.60 19.53
N GLY A 334 -23.96 11.22 20.20
CA GLY A 334 -23.95 12.65 20.51
C GLY A 334 -23.95 13.51 19.25
N GLU A 335 -22.98 14.42 19.13
CA GLU A 335 -22.83 15.30 17.96
C GLU A 335 -22.25 14.59 16.72
N GLY A 336 -22.05 13.27 16.77
CA GLY A 336 -21.62 12.47 15.63
C GLY A 336 -20.24 12.90 15.11
N HIS A 337 -20.14 13.16 13.80
CA HIS A 337 -18.87 13.47 13.12
C HIS A 337 -18.52 14.97 13.09
N LYS A 338 -19.25 15.82 13.82
CA LYS A 338 -18.96 17.26 13.91
C LYS A 338 -17.51 17.49 14.39
N GLY A 339 -16.81 18.44 13.76
CA GLY A 339 -15.41 18.76 14.08
C GLY A 339 -14.36 17.90 13.36
N LEU A 340 -14.75 16.77 12.74
CA LEU A 340 -13.78 15.91 12.03
C LEU A 340 -13.28 16.53 10.73
N TYR A 341 -14.10 17.34 10.05
CA TYR A 341 -13.66 18.08 8.86
C TYR A 341 -12.54 19.07 9.21
N GLU A 342 -12.71 19.80 10.32
CA GLU A 342 -11.73 20.73 10.85
C GLU A 342 -10.44 20.00 11.21
N ILE A 343 -10.51 18.92 12.00
CA ILE A 343 -9.33 18.11 12.35
C ILE A 343 -8.53 17.70 11.10
N LEU A 344 -9.21 17.17 10.09
CA LEU A 344 -8.57 16.64 8.89
C LEU A 344 -8.09 17.72 7.91
N THR A 345 -8.46 18.98 8.13
CA THR A 345 -7.98 20.13 7.33
C THR A 345 -6.95 20.96 8.08
N THR A 346 -6.80 20.79 9.40
CA THR A 346 -5.84 21.56 10.21
C THR A 346 -4.70 20.72 10.78
N SER A 347 -4.80 19.39 10.82
CA SER A 347 -3.73 18.50 11.30
C SER A 347 -3.21 17.56 10.20
N TRP A 348 -1.95 17.73 9.84
CA TRP A 348 -1.24 16.79 8.97
C TRP A 348 -1.00 15.45 9.65
N HIS A 349 -0.82 15.43 10.97
CA HIS A 349 -0.67 14.19 11.74
C HIS A 349 -1.94 13.34 11.78
N ALA A 350 -3.12 13.97 11.87
CA ALA A 350 -4.39 13.24 11.77
C ALA A 350 -4.56 12.57 10.40
N GLN A 351 -4.26 13.29 9.31
CA GLN A 351 -4.26 12.74 7.95
C GLN A 351 -3.25 11.60 7.80
N LEU A 352 -2.00 11.82 8.24
CA LEU A 352 -0.94 10.82 8.13
C LEU A 352 -1.27 9.56 8.93
N ALA A 353 -1.86 9.68 10.13
CA ALA A 353 -2.30 8.53 10.92
C ALA A 353 -3.34 7.67 10.17
N ILE A 354 -4.38 8.29 9.60
CA ILE A 354 -5.40 7.57 8.83
C ILE A 354 -4.79 6.95 7.58
N ASN A 355 -3.98 7.70 6.84
CA ASN A 355 -3.38 7.23 5.59
C ASN A 355 -2.42 6.06 5.83
N LEU A 356 -1.62 6.09 6.90
CA LEU A 356 -0.75 4.98 7.29
C LEU A 356 -1.53 3.74 7.74
N ALA A 357 -2.64 3.92 8.47
CA ALA A 357 -3.49 2.80 8.89
C ALA A 357 -4.09 2.08 7.68
N MET A 358 -4.62 2.86 6.73
CA MET A 358 -5.23 2.32 5.51
C MET A 358 -4.18 1.75 4.56
N LEU A 359 -3.05 2.44 4.35
CA LEU A 359 -1.99 1.97 3.46
C LEU A 359 -1.33 0.70 4.01
N GLY A 360 -1.02 0.66 5.30
CA GLY A 360 -0.41 -0.53 5.92
C GLY A 360 -1.34 -1.75 5.86
N SER A 361 -2.64 -1.54 6.11
CA SER A 361 -3.65 -2.59 5.93
C SER A 361 -3.76 -3.04 4.48
N LEU A 362 -3.75 -2.10 3.53
CA LEU A 362 -3.74 -2.40 2.10
C LEU A 362 -2.49 -3.19 1.69
N THR A 363 -1.31 -2.86 2.22
CA THR A 363 -0.07 -3.61 1.93
C THR A 363 -0.18 -5.06 2.41
N ILE A 364 -0.78 -5.31 3.58
CA ILE A 364 -1.07 -6.68 4.07
C ILE A 364 -2.06 -7.39 3.15
N ILE A 365 -3.13 -6.71 2.71
CA ILE A 365 -4.11 -7.26 1.76
C ILE A 365 -3.43 -7.61 0.44
N VAL A 366 -2.52 -6.78 -0.07
CA VAL A 366 -1.72 -7.07 -1.27
C VAL A 366 -0.91 -8.35 -1.09
N ALA A 367 -0.26 -8.54 0.05
CA ALA A 367 0.46 -9.78 0.36
C ALA A 367 -0.48 -11.00 0.28
N GLN A 368 -1.63 -10.94 0.96
CA GLN A 368 -2.62 -12.02 1.03
C GLN A 368 -3.23 -12.33 -0.34
N HIS A 369 -3.50 -11.31 -1.15
CA HIS A 369 -4.07 -11.51 -2.48
C HIS A 369 -3.04 -12.06 -3.48
N MET A 370 -1.81 -11.54 -3.49
CA MET A 370 -0.83 -11.91 -4.51
C MET A 370 -0.34 -13.36 -4.41
N TYR A 371 -0.28 -13.94 -3.20
CA TYR A 371 0.16 -15.34 -3.08
C TYR A 371 -0.93 -16.33 -3.53
N ALA A 372 -2.20 -16.04 -3.23
CA ALA A 372 -3.33 -16.90 -3.58
C ALA A 372 -3.88 -16.64 -5.00
N MET A 373 -3.59 -15.47 -5.57
CA MET A 373 -3.96 -15.08 -6.94
C MET A 373 -2.75 -14.48 -7.67
N PRO A 374 -1.72 -15.29 -8.02
CA PRO A 374 -0.47 -14.81 -8.61
C PRO A 374 -0.73 -13.97 -9.87
N PRO A 375 -0.49 -12.65 -9.86
CA PRO A 375 -0.93 -11.79 -10.96
C PRO A 375 -0.01 -11.84 -12.19
N TYR A 376 1.22 -12.36 -12.03
CA TYR A 376 2.23 -12.33 -13.08
C TYR A 376 2.55 -13.73 -13.64
N PRO A 377 2.86 -13.85 -14.94
CA PRO A 377 3.28 -15.11 -15.56
C PRO A 377 4.50 -15.73 -14.86
N TYR A 378 4.45 -17.04 -14.61
CA TYR A 378 5.51 -17.84 -13.98
C TYR A 378 5.89 -17.44 -12.55
N LEU A 379 5.17 -16.51 -11.92
CA LEU A 379 5.41 -16.11 -10.54
C LEU A 379 5.05 -17.24 -9.56
N ALA A 380 3.94 -17.94 -9.82
CA ALA A 380 3.39 -18.95 -8.91
C ALA A 380 4.37 -20.11 -8.62
N THR A 381 5.19 -20.48 -9.60
CA THR A 381 6.18 -21.56 -9.44
C THR A 381 7.58 -21.06 -9.08
N ASP A 382 7.74 -19.74 -8.92
CA ASP A 382 8.94 -19.12 -8.37
C ASP A 382 8.74 -18.89 -6.86
N TYR A 383 8.85 -19.99 -6.10
CA TYR A 383 8.60 -20.00 -4.66
C TYR A 383 9.46 -19.00 -3.86
N PRO A 384 10.77 -18.82 -4.14
CA PRO A 384 11.57 -17.78 -3.49
C PRO A 384 10.95 -16.38 -3.64
N THR A 385 10.46 -16.05 -4.83
CA THR A 385 9.84 -14.75 -5.10
C THR A 385 8.48 -14.61 -4.39
N GLN A 386 7.63 -15.64 -4.44
CA GLN A 386 6.34 -15.65 -3.73
C GLN A 386 6.50 -15.40 -2.22
N LEU A 387 7.39 -16.15 -1.58
CA LEU A 387 7.69 -15.99 -0.15
C LEU A 387 8.25 -14.60 0.16
N SER A 388 9.17 -14.11 -0.69
CA SER A 388 9.80 -12.80 -0.51
C SER A 388 8.79 -11.67 -0.61
N ILE A 389 7.95 -11.65 -1.64
CA ILE A 389 6.93 -10.61 -1.84
C ILE A 389 5.90 -10.62 -0.70
N PHE A 390 5.42 -11.80 -0.29
CA PHE A 390 4.47 -11.92 0.82
C PHE A 390 5.07 -11.34 2.11
N THR A 391 6.26 -11.82 2.49
CA THR A 391 6.92 -11.40 3.74
C THR A 391 7.28 -9.92 3.71
N HIS A 392 7.78 -9.42 2.58
CA HIS A 392 8.10 -8.01 2.38
C HIS A 392 6.90 -7.09 2.60
N HIS A 393 5.77 -7.39 1.97
CA HIS A 393 4.56 -6.58 2.08
C HIS A 393 3.90 -6.71 3.46
N MET A 394 3.97 -7.88 4.10
CA MET A 394 3.54 -8.06 5.50
C MET A 394 4.33 -7.15 6.45
N TRP A 395 5.66 -7.11 6.33
CA TRP A 395 6.51 -6.27 7.18
C TRP A 395 6.27 -4.78 6.95
N ILE A 396 6.24 -4.33 5.69
CA ILE A 396 5.91 -2.93 5.38
C ILE A 396 4.56 -2.57 5.98
N GLY A 397 3.54 -3.41 5.80
CA GLY A 397 2.22 -3.16 6.35
C GLY A 397 2.20 -3.03 7.88
N GLY A 398 2.93 -3.91 8.57
CA GLY A 398 3.12 -3.83 10.03
C GLY A 398 3.76 -2.52 10.48
N PHE A 399 4.86 -2.10 9.85
CA PHE A 399 5.53 -0.83 10.16
C PHE A 399 4.64 0.39 9.93
N LEU A 400 3.89 0.41 8.83
CA LEU A 400 2.96 1.50 8.53
C LEU A 400 1.81 1.56 9.56
N ILE A 401 1.25 0.42 9.98
CA ILE A 401 0.20 0.37 11.01
C ILE A 401 0.72 0.87 12.37
N VAL A 402 1.94 0.49 12.78
CA VAL A 402 2.57 1.02 14.00
C VAL A 402 2.78 2.54 13.88
N GLY A 403 3.24 3.01 12.72
CA GLY A 403 3.36 4.42 12.40
C GLY A 403 2.03 5.19 12.47
N ALA A 404 0.92 4.54 12.13
CA ALA A 404 -0.41 5.12 12.30
C ALA A 404 -0.76 5.35 13.77
N GLY A 405 -0.46 4.37 14.63
CA GLY A 405 -0.59 4.52 16.09
C GLY A 405 0.28 5.66 16.64
N ALA A 406 1.50 5.80 16.12
CA ALA A 406 2.41 6.88 16.48
C ALA A 406 1.85 8.26 16.11
N HIS A 407 1.45 8.46 14.86
CA HIS A 407 0.90 9.73 14.41
C HIS A 407 -0.47 10.05 15.02
N GLY A 408 -1.26 9.02 15.37
CA GLY A 408 -2.48 9.19 16.16
C GLY A 408 -2.17 9.77 17.55
N ALA A 409 -1.14 9.26 18.22
CA ALA A 409 -0.71 9.80 19.52
C ALA A 409 -0.08 11.19 19.40
N ILE A 410 0.69 11.46 18.35
CA ILE A 410 1.24 12.81 18.07
C ILE A 410 0.10 13.82 17.86
N PHE A 411 -0.89 13.49 17.03
CA PHE A 411 -2.11 14.29 16.86
C PHE A 411 -2.79 14.57 18.20
N MET A 412 -2.99 13.54 19.03
CA MET A 412 -3.61 13.69 20.34
C MET A 412 -2.85 14.64 21.27
N VAL A 413 -1.52 14.71 21.17
CA VAL A 413 -0.69 15.60 22.00
C VAL A 413 -0.67 17.03 21.44
N ARG A 414 -0.40 17.19 20.15
CA ARG A 414 -0.10 18.50 19.55
C ARG A 414 -1.33 19.24 19.03
N ASP A 415 -2.25 18.53 18.37
CA ASP A 415 -3.24 19.15 17.49
C ASP A 415 -4.69 18.95 17.98
N TYR A 416 -4.92 18.04 18.91
CA TYR A 416 -6.26 17.82 19.46
C TYR A 416 -6.74 19.03 20.27
N ASP A 417 -7.87 19.60 19.82
CA ASP A 417 -8.59 20.66 20.53
C ASP A 417 -9.92 20.12 21.12
N PRO A 418 -10.10 20.10 22.45
CA PRO A 418 -11.35 19.68 23.08
C PRO A 418 -12.54 20.60 22.75
N VAL A 419 -12.31 21.87 22.37
CA VAL A 419 -13.37 22.82 22.02
C VAL A 419 -14.01 22.44 20.69
N VAL A 420 -13.21 22.02 19.71
CA VAL A 420 -13.69 21.53 18.41
C VAL A 420 -14.43 20.19 18.54
N ASN A 421 -14.02 19.37 19.51
CA ASN A 421 -14.48 17.99 19.65
C ASN A 421 -15.60 17.77 20.69
N GLN A 422 -16.29 18.83 21.13
CA GLN A 422 -17.29 18.72 22.19
C GLN A 422 -18.40 17.70 21.88
N ASN A 423 -18.47 16.64 22.70
CA ASN A 423 -19.47 15.57 22.63
C ASN A 423 -19.62 14.91 21.24
N ASN A 424 -18.60 15.00 20.39
CA ASN A 424 -18.53 14.25 19.13
C ASN A 424 -18.01 12.83 19.38
N LEU A 425 -17.82 12.04 18.32
CA LEU A 425 -17.31 10.68 18.42
C LEU A 425 -15.96 10.58 19.15
N LEU A 426 -15.01 11.46 18.84
CA LEU A 426 -13.65 11.41 19.40
C LEU A 426 -13.65 11.68 20.91
N ASP A 427 -14.33 12.74 21.35
CA ASP A 427 -14.47 13.05 22.78
C ASP A 427 -15.17 11.91 23.53
N ARG A 428 -16.21 11.33 22.93
CA ARG A 428 -16.93 10.21 23.54
C ARG A 428 -16.00 9.02 23.76
N VAL A 429 -15.21 8.62 22.78
CA VAL A 429 -14.21 7.54 22.90
C VAL A 429 -13.24 7.81 24.06
N ILE A 430 -12.74 9.05 24.19
CA ILE A 430 -11.84 9.43 25.28
C ILE A 430 -12.51 9.26 26.65
N ARG A 431 -13.79 9.61 26.78
CA ARG A 431 -14.54 9.53 28.05
C ARG A 431 -14.74 8.10 28.59
N HIS A 432 -14.71 7.08 27.74
CA HIS A 432 -14.81 5.68 28.16
C HIS A 432 -13.58 4.85 27.81
N ARG A 433 -12.42 5.51 27.62
CA ARG A 433 -11.14 4.87 27.29
C ARG A 433 -10.72 3.75 28.24
N ASP A 434 -11.03 3.87 29.53
CA ASP A 434 -10.71 2.83 30.52
C ASP A 434 -11.49 1.53 30.23
N ALA A 435 -12.76 1.64 29.83
CA ALA A 435 -13.58 0.48 29.49
C ALA A 435 -13.07 -0.19 28.20
N ILE A 436 -12.70 0.59 27.18
CA ILE A 436 -12.12 0.05 25.93
C ILE A 436 -10.85 -0.76 26.24
N ILE A 437 -9.91 -0.16 26.99
CA ILE A 437 -8.64 -0.80 27.30
C ILE A 437 -8.82 -2.01 28.24
N SER A 438 -9.72 -1.96 29.22
CA SER A 438 -9.94 -3.10 30.12
C SER A 438 -10.56 -4.29 29.41
N HIS A 439 -11.52 -4.06 28.50
CA HIS A 439 -12.11 -5.15 27.71
C HIS A 439 -11.10 -5.73 26.73
N LEU A 440 -10.33 -4.88 26.05
CA LEU A 440 -9.30 -5.35 25.13
C LEU A 440 -8.18 -6.12 25.87
N ASN A 441 -7.80 -5.68 27.07
CA ASN A 441 -6.90 -6.44 27.93
C ASN A 441 -7.46 -7.84 28.27
N TRP A 442 -8.72 -7.93 28.66
CA TRP A 442 -9.38 -9.21 28.90
C TRP A 442 -9.39 -10.11 27.65
N VAL A 443 -9.70 -9.56 26.47
CA VAL A 443 -9.65 -10.29 25.20
C VAL A 443 -8.24 -10.82 24.93
N CYS A 444 -7.20 -10.01 25.13
CA CYS A 444 -5.81 -10.46 24.96
C CYS A 444 -5.45 -11.61 25.90
N ILE A 445 -5.87 -11.55 27.17
CA ILE A 445 -5.64 -12.62 28.15
C ILE A 445 -6.39 -13.88 27.72
N PHE A 446 -7.67 -13.75 27.34
CA PHE A 446 -8.49 -14.85 26.87
C PHE A 446 -7.85 -15.53 25.65
N LEU A 447 -7.49 -14.75 24.62
CA LEU A 447 -6.85 -15.26 23.42
C LEU A 447 -5.50 -15.92 23.75
N GLY A 448 -4.67 -15.33 24.61
CA GLY A 448 -3.40 -15.92 25.02
C GLY A 448 -3.56 -17.32 25.64
N PHE A 449 -4.49 -17.47 26.60
CA PHE A 449 -4.77 -18.77 27.21
C PHE A 449 -5.38 -19.79 26.23
N HIS A 450 -6.30 -19.36 25.37
CA HIS A 450 -7.07 -20.26 24.49
C HIS A 450 -6.48 -20.41 23.08
N SER A 451 -5.28 -19.87 22.84
CA SER A 451 -4.50 -20.12 21.63
C SER A 451 -3.14 -20.73 22.00
N PHE A 452 -2.23 -19.93 22.57
CA PHE A 452 -0.89 -20.38 22.95
C PHE A 452 -0.93 -21.47 24.02
N GLY A 453 -1.87 -21.40 24.97
CA GLY A 453 -2.06 -22.47 25.95
C GLY A 453 -2.40 -23.83 25.34
N LEU A 454 -3.02 -23.88 24.16
CA LEU A 454 -3.30 -25.14 23.44
C LEU A 454 -2.01 -25.80 22.92
N TYR A 455 -1.02 -25.00 22.51
CA TYR A 455 0.29 -25.51 22.11
C TYR A 455 1.02 -26.13 23.31
N ILE A 456 1.03 -25.46 24.46
CA ILE A 456 1.61 -26.00 25.70
C ILE A 456 0.91 -27.28 26.13
N HIS A 457 -0.44 -27.32 26.06
CA HIS A 457 -1.22 -28.53 26.32
C HIS A 457 -0.78 -29.68 25.39
N ASN A 458 -0.67 -29.42 24.09
CA ASN A 458 -0.25 -30.41 23.10
C ASN A 458 1.16 -30.93 23.37
N ASP A 459 2.13 -30.05 23.65
CA ASP A 459 3.48 -30.46 24.01
C ASP A 459 3.50 -31.34 25.27
N THR A 460 2.71 -30.96 26.29
CA THR A 460 2.62 -31.72 27.54
C THR A 460 1.99 -33.10 27.31
N MET A 461 0.85 -33.17 26.60
CA MET A 461 0.19 -34.45 26.32
C MET A 461 1.06 -35.36 25.45
N ARG A 462 1.75 -34.78 24.46
CA ARG A 462 2.69 -35.53 23.61
C ARG A 462 3.87 -36.06 24.42
N ALA A 463 4.46 -35.25 25.29
CA ALA A 463 5.56 -35.66 26.17
C ALA A 463 5.14 -36.74 27.18
N LEU A 464 3.88 -36.71 27.66
CA LEU A 464 3.30 -37.74 28.54
C LEU A 464 2.90 -39.03 27.80
N GLY A 465 3.15 -39.14 26.48
CA GLY A 465 2.77 -40.31 25.70
C GLY A 465 1.26 -40.46 25.50
N ARG A 466 0.51 -39.35 25.53
CA ARG A 466 -0.95 -39.31 25.40
C ARG A 466 -1.41 -38.58 24.12
N PRO A 467 -1.04 -39.06 22.92
CA PRO A 467 -1.40 -38.39 21.66
C PRO A 467 -2.91 -38.31 21.41
N GLN A 468 -3.70 -39.22 21.97
CA GLN A 468 -5.17 -39.21 21.89
C GLN A 468 -5.82 -38.04 22.64
N ASP A 469 -5.09 -37.39 23.55
CA ASP A 469 -5.58 -36.26 24.34
C ASP A 469 -5.09 -34.90 23.79
N MET A 470 -4.45 -34.91 22.61
CA MET A 470 -4.00 -33.71 21.92
C MET A 470 -5.13 -33.07 21.10
N PHE A 471 -5.03 -31.75 20.93
CA PHE A 471 -5.78 -31.03 19.90
C PHE A 471 -5.11 -31.24 18.54
N SER A 472 -5.70 -32.07 17.69
CA SER A 472 -5.19 -32.41 16.36
C SER A 472 -6.31 -32.96 15.47
N ASP A 473 -6.04 -33.10 14.17
CA ASP A 473 -7.01 -33.68 13.23
C ASP A 473 -7.30 -35.17 13.48
N THR A 474 -6.43 -35.88 14.22
CA THR A 474 -6.55 -37.32 14.49
C THR A 474 -7.03 -37.66 15.90
N ALA A 475 -7.24 -36.65 16.75
CA ALA A 475 -7.68 -36.81 18.13
C ALA A 475 -8.83 -35.83 18.44
N ILE A 476 -8.60 -34.84 19.31
CA ILE A 476 -9.61 -33.82 19.62
C ILE A 476 -9.54 -32.72 18.56
N GLN A 477 -10.50 -32.70 17.65
CA GLN A 477 -10.49 -31.76 16.52
C GLN A 477 -11.04 -30.38 16.90
N LEU A 478 -10.37 -29.33 16.45
CA LEU A 478 -10.86 -27.95 16.50
C LEU A 478 -10.89 -27.39 15.08
N GLN A 479 -11.90 -27.77 14.30
CA GLN A 479 -11.98 -27.43 12.88
C GLN A 479 -12.42 -25.96 12.67
N PRO A 480 -11.80 -25.22 11.73
CA PRO A 480 -12.21 -23.86 11.37
C PRO A 480 -13.42 -23.87 10.44
N VAL A 481 -14.56 -24.38 10.93
CA VAL A 481 -15.77 -24.66 10.13
C VAL A 481 -16.31 -23.44 9.37
N PHE A 482 -16.17 -22.24 9.92
CA PHE A 482 -16.59 -21.01 9.24
C PHE A 482 -15.71 -20.69 8.03
N ALA A 483 -14.40 -20.90 8.13
CA ALA A 483 -13.48 -20.66 7.01
C ALA A 483 -13.68 -21.71 5.91
N GLN A 484 -13.87 -22.98 6.28
CA GLN A 484 -14.21 -24.06 5.35
C GLN A 484 -15.55 -23.79 4.64
N TRP A 485 -16.54 -23.26 5.35
CA TRP A 485 -17.82 -22.84 4.75
C TRP A 485 -17.64 -21.73 3.71
N ILE A 486 -16.81 -20.70 4.00
CA ILE A 486 -16.50 -19.65 3.04
C ILE A 486 -15.73 -20.20 1.83
N GLN A 487 -14.76 -21.10 2.02
CA GLN A 487 -14.06 -21.79 0.92
C GLN A 487 -15.04 -22.52 0.00
N ASN A 488 -16.03 -23.21 0.56
CA ASN A 488 -17.07 -23.89 -0.20
C ASN A 488 -17.95 -22.91 -1.00
N ILE A 489 -18.37 -21.79 -0.39
CA ILE A 489 -19.15 -20.76 -1.09
C ILE A 489 -18.38 -20.22 -2.30
N HIS A 490 -17.10 -19.89 -2.12
CA HIS A 490 -16.29 -19.32 -3.20
C HIS A 490 -15.97 -20.34 -4.29
N THR A 491 -15.77 -21.61 -3.93
CA THR A 491 -15.53 -22.69 -4.90
C THR A 491 -16.76 -22.96 -5.75
N LEU A 492 -17.96 -22.87 -5.16
CA LEU A 492 -19.24 -23.08 -5.84
C LEU A 492 -19.82 -21.82 -6.48
N ALA A 493 -19.13 -20.68 -6.39
CA ALA A 493 -19.63 -19.43 -6.97
C ALA A 493 -19.77 -19.46 -8.50
N PRO A 494 -18.80 -19.98 -9.28
CA PRO A 494 -18.89 -20.02 -10.74
C PRO A 494 -20.15 -20.77 -11.21
N GLY A 495 -20.93 -20.14 -12.09
CA GLY A 495 -22.20 -20.70 -12.59
C GLY A 495 -23.40 -20.60 -11.65
N ALA A 496 -23.20 -20.20 -10.37
CA ALA A 496 -24.26 -20.03 -9.39
C ALA A 496 -24.37 -18.56 -8.91
N THR A 497 -23.67 -18.19 -7.84
CA THR A 497 -23.65 -16.81 -7.33
C THR A 497 -22.78 -15.87 -8.18
N ALA A 498 -21.93 -16.43 -9.05
CA ALA A 498 -21.21 -15.75 -10.11
C ALA A 498 -21.48 -16.45 -11.47
N PRO A 499 -22.67 -16.25 -12.08
CA PRO A 499 -23.10 -17.01 -13.27
C PRO A 499 -22.15 -16.89 -14.48
N ASN A 500 -21.49 -15.75 -14.63
CA ASN A 500 -20.64 -15.45 -15.78
C ASN A 500 -19.15 -15.78 -15.55
N ALA A 501 -18.77 -16.19 -14.34
CA ALA A 501 -17.40 -16.64 -14.06
C ALA A 501 -17.25 -18.11 -14.46
N LEU A 502 -16.11 -18.47 -15.07
CA LEU A 502 -15.84 -19.85 -15.51
C LEU A 502 -15.08 -20.67 -14.46
N ALA A 503 -14.31 -20.00 -13.60
CA ALA A 503 -13.49 -20.59 -12.55
C ALA A 503 -13.55 -19.74 -11.27
N PRO A 504 -13.23 -20.31 -10.09
CA PRO A 504 -13.19 -19.55 -8.85
C PRO A 504 -12.15 -18.42 -8.92
N ALA A 505 -12.33 -17.39 -8.08
CA ALA A 505 -11.37 -16.28 -8.01
C ALA A 505 -9.96 -16.75 -7.64
N SER A 506 -9.84 -17.82 -6.84
CA SER A 506 -8.58 -18.47 -6.50
C SER A 506 -8.75 -19.97 -6.36
N TYR A 507 -7.77 -20.73 -6.87
CA TYR A 507 -7.67 -22.17 -6.64
C TYR A 507 -7.29 -22.54 -5.20
N ALA A 508 -6.93 -21.57 -4.35
CA ALA A 508 -6.70 -21.79 -2.92
C ALA A 508 -8.00 -22.14 -2.17
N PHE A 509 -9.17 -21.67 -2.65
CA PHE A 509 -10.47 -21.98 -2.05
C PHE A 509 -10.92 -23.42 -2.35
N GLY A 510 -10.55 -23.96 -3.51
CA GLY A 510 -11.00 -25.25 -4.00
C GLY A 510 -10.75 -25.41 -5.50
N GLY A 511 -11.18 -26.54 -6.06
CA GLY A 511 -10.94 -26.90 -7.47
C GLY A 511 -9.78 -27.88 -7.65
N GLY A 512 -9.20 -27.88 -8.86
CA GLY A 512 -8.08 -28.75 -9.22
C GLY A 512 -6.70 -28.16 -8.93
N ILE A 513 -5.67 -28.99 -9.04
CA ILE A 513 -4.27 -28.56 -8.99
C ILE A 513 -3.90 -27.92 -10.34
N VAL A 514 -3.29 -26.73 -10.29
CA VAL A 514 -2.65 -26.11 -11.45
C VAL A 514 -1.14 -26.32 -11.33
N ALA A 515 -0.53 -26.92 -12.34
CA ALA A 515 0.91 -27.20 -12.36
C ALA A 515 1.56 -26.59 -13.61
N VAL A 516 2.77 -26.05 -13.44
CA VAL A 516 3.58 -25.46 -14.52
C VAL A 516 5.03 -25.94 -14.35
N GLY A 517 5.64 -26.46 -15.42
CA GLY A 517 7.03 -26.93 -15.40
C GLY A 517 7.31 -27.99 -14.32
N GLY A 518 6.37 -28.91 -14.07
CA GLY A 518 6.49 -29.95 -13.05
C GLY A 518 6.35 -29.48 -11.60
N LYS A 519 6.04 -28.19 -11.37
CA LYS A 519 5.81 -27.60 -10.05
C LYS A 519 4.34 -27.24 -9.88
N VAL A 520 3.83 -27.28 -8.65
CA VAL A 520 2.49 -26.82 -8.32
C VAL A 520 2.49 -25.30 -8.34
N ALA A 521 1.71 -24.69 -9.24
CA ALA A 521 1.47 -23.25 -9.25
C ALA A 521 0.46 -22.86 -8.16
N MET A 522 -0.65 -23.61 -8.06
CA MET A 522 -1.63 -23.45 -7.00
C MET A 522 -2.43 -24.74 -6.79
N MET A 523 -2.86 -24.97 -5.56
CA MET A 523 -3.76 -26.05 -5.19
C MET A 523 -4.69 -25.60 -4.06
N PRO A 524 -5.81 -26.28 -3.82
CA PRO A 524 -6.65 -26.03 -2.66
C PRO A 524 -5.86 -26.08 -1.36
N ILE A 525 -6.00 -25.04 -0.53
CA ILE A 525 -5.34 -24.98 0.77
C ILE A 525 -6.32 -25.53 1.81
N ALA A 526 -6.08 -26.76 2.24
CA ALA A 526 -6.89 -27.38 3.28
C ALA A 526 -6.69 -26.65 4.62
N LEU A 527 -7.78 -26.47 5.37
CA LEU A 527 -7.77 -25.83 6.68
C LEU A 527 -8.20 -26.85 7.73
N GLY A 528 -7.29 -27.22 8.64
CA GLY A 528 -7.51 -28.17 9.73
C GLY A 528 -7.36 -27.55 11.12
N THR A 529 -7.15 -28.41 12.12
CA THR A 529 -6.97 -28.00 13.52
C THR A 529 -5.72 -27.13 13.70
N ALA A 530 -4.64 -27.44 12.97
CA ALA A 530 -3.41 -26.64 13.02
C ALA A 530 -3.65 -25.20 12.52
N ASP A 531 -4.44 -25.04 11.45
CA ASP A 531 -4.81 -23.74 10.91
C ASP A 531 -5.70 -22.96 11.89
N PHE A 532 -6.67 -23.63 12.53
CA PHE A 532 -7.47 -23.01 13.58
C PHE A 532 -6.59 -22.44 14.70
N MET A 533 -5.62 -23.22 15.18
CA MET A 533 -4.72 -22.79 16.26
C MET A 533 -3.87 -21.59 15.85
N VAL A 534 -3.23 -21.62 14.67
CA VAL A 534 -2.36 -20.52 14.24
C VAL A 534 -3.14 -19.23 13.93
N HIS A 535 -4.37 -19.32 13.42
CA HIS A 535 -5.21 -18.14 13.21
C HIS A 535 -5.61 -17.46 14.53
N HIS A 536 -5.81 -18.23 15.61
CA HIS A 536 -6.06 -17.66 16.93
C HIS A 536 -4.79 -17.06 17.56
N ILE A 537 -3.59 -17.56 17.21
CA ILE A 537 -2.32 -16.89 17.53
C ILE A 537 -2.21 -15.56 16.79
N HIS A 538 -2.53 -15.51 15.49
CA HIS A 538 -2.56 -14.25 14.73
C HIS A 538 -3.54 -13.24 15.35
N ALA A 539 -4.75 -13.70 15.72
CA ALA A 539 -5.71 -12.85 16.42
C ALA A 539 -5.13 -12.34 17.75
N PHE A 540 -4.52 -13.21 18.56
CA PHE A 540 -3.88 -12.83 19.82
C PHE A 540 -2.83 -11.73 19.62
N THR A 541 -1.86 -11.94 18.73
CA THR A 541 -0.76 -10.99 18.52
C THR A 541 -1.25 -9.65 17.98
N ILE A 542 -2.18 -9.66 17.02
CA ILE A 542 -2.80 -8.43 16.50
C ILE A 542 -3.53 -7.67 17.61
N HIS A 543 -4.33 -8.34 18.44
CA HIS A 543 -5.08 -7.68 19.52
C HIS A 543 -4.14 -7.09 20.59
N VAL A 544 -3.02 -7.75 20.89
CA VAL A 544 -2.01 -7.21 21.82
C VAL A 544 -1.32 -5.98 21.23
N THR A 545 -0.93 -6.00 19.96
CA THR A 545 -0.37 -4.81 19.29
C THR A 545 -1.38 -3.65 19.30
N VAL A 546 -2.66 -3.92 18.97
CA VAL A 546 -3.73 -2.90 19.04
C VAL A 546 -3.91 -2.39 20.48
N LEU A 547 -3.86 -3.26 21.49
CA LEU A 547 -3.95 -2.87 22.90
C LEU A 547 -2.86 -1.86 23.26
N ILE A 548 -1.61 -2.14 22.88
CA ILE A 548 -0.46 -1.29 23.19
C ILE A 548 -0.61 0.07 22.49
N LEU A 549 -0.83 0.06 21.17
CA LEU A 549 -0.91 1.29 20.38
C LEU A 549 -2.13 2.14 20.76
N LEU A 550 -3.31 1.53 20.87
CA LEU A 550 -4.55 2.24 21.22
C LEU A 550 -4.48 2.83 22.63
N LYS A 551 -3.89 2.11 23.60
CA LYS A 551 -3.63 2.66 24.92
C LYS A 551 -2.68 3.86 24.85
N GLY A 552 -1.63 3.78 24.03
CA GLY A 552 -0.72 4.90 23.77
C GLY A 552 -1.44 6.15 23.29
N VAL A 553 -2.34 6.01 22.32
CA VAL A 553 -3.15 7.12 21.77
C VAL A 553 -4.13 7.67 22.81
N LEU A 554 -4.95 6.82 23.44
CA LEU A 554 -6.03 7.26 24.34
C LEU A 554 -5.53 7.88 25.66
N PHE A 555 -4.32 7.50 26.10
CA PHE A 555 -3.70 7.99 27.33
C PHE A 555 -2.51 8.93 27.08
N ALA A 556 -2.35 9.42 25.86
CA ALA A 556 -1.30 10.38 25.49
C ALA A 556 -1.47 11.72 26.22
N ARG A 557 -2.70 12.21 26.32
CA ARG A 557 -2.99 13.53 26.92
C ARG A 557 -3.02 13.53 28.45
N SER A 558 -3.53 12.46 29.04
CA SER A 558 -3.68 12.32 30.49
C SER A 558 -3.89 10.86 30.88
N SER A 559 -3.58 10.54 32.13
CA SER A 559 -3.97 9.30 32.79
C SER A 559 -4.38 9.55 34.23
N ARG A 560 -4.88 8.53 34.93
CA ARG A 560 -5.14 8.63 36.38
C ARG A 560 -3.84 8.87 37.19
N LEU A 561 -2.69 8.46 36.66
CA LEU A 561 -1.39 8.59 37.32
C LEU A 561 -0.71 9.94 37.04
N ILE A 562 -0.81 10.43 35.80
CA ILE A 562 -0.20 11.69 35.34
C ILE A 562 -1.30 12.49 34.62
N PRO A 563 -2.00 13.39 35.33
CA PRO A 563 -3.13 14.14 34.78
C PRO A 563 -2.74 15.13 33.68
N ASP A 564 -1.54 15.69 33.75
CA ASP A 564 -1.02 16.77 32.90
C ASP A 564 -0.02 16.27 31.83
N LYS A 565 -0.10 14.99 31.47
CA LYS A 565 0.86 14.33 30.57
C LYS A 565 1.06 15.04 29.22
N ALA A 566 0.01 15.67 28.68
CA ALA A 566 0.12 16.46 27.45
C ALA A 566 1.22 17.54 27.50
N ASN A 567 1.47 18.13 28.68
CA ASN A 567 2.49 19.15 28.88
C ASN A 567 3.92 18.61 28.80
N LEU A 568 4.11 17.31 29.04
CA LEU A 568 5.40 16.62 28.89
C LEU A 568 5.74 16.32 27.42
N GLY A 569 4.75 16.45 26.53
CA GLY A 569 4.89 16.19 25.09
C GLY A 569 4.72 14.72 24.71
N PHE A 570 5.03 14.41 23.45
CA PHE A 570 4.86 13.05 22.90
C PHE A 570 6.05 12.13 23.23
N ARG A 571 7.29 12.65 23.15
CA ARG A 571 8.55 11.91 23.28
C ARG A 571 9.29 12.36 24.54
N PHE A 572 9.10 11.63 25.63
CA PHE A 572 9.79 11.84 26.91
C PHE A 572 9.93 10.49 27.66
N PRO A 573 10.96 10.29 28.50
CA PRO A 573 11.25 8.97 29.06
C PRO A 573 10.37 8.57 30.27
N CYS A 574 10.07 9.51 31.16
CA CYS A 574 9.30 9.31 32.39
C CYS A 574 8.90 10.65 33.05
N ASP A 575 8.15 10.59 34.15
CA ASP A 575 7.88 11.70 35.09
C ASP A 575 8.54 11.41 36.47
N GLY A 576 9.79 10.94 36.45
CA GLY A 576 10.59 10.61 37.62
C GLY A 576 10.23 9.30 38.35
N PRO A 577 10.98 8.95 39.41
CA PRO A 577 10.80 7.69 40.15
C PRO A 577 9.64 7.73 41.17
N GLY A 578 8.97 8.88 41.33
CA GLY A 578 7.83 9.03 42.23
C GLY A 578 6.64 8.14 41.83
N ARG A 579 5.63 8.07 42.70
CA ARG A 579 4.39 7.28 42.47
C ARG A 579 4.63 5.78 42.19
N GLY A 580 5.76 5.24 42.64
CA GLY A 580 6.18 3.85 42.41
C GLY A 580 6.99 3.61 41.13
N GLY A 581 7.27 4.66 40.35
CA GLY A 581 7.99 4.61 39.08
C GLY A 581 7.06 4.92 37.90
N THR A 582 7.50 5.84 37.02
CA THR A 582 6.70 6.31 35.87
C THR A 582 7.41 6.10 34.52
N CYS A 583 8.22 5.05 34.43
CA CYS A 583 8.91 4.70 33.18
C CYS A 583 7.92 4.35 32.07
N GLN A 584 8.25 4.71 30.82
CA GLN A 584 7.52 4.28 29.62
C GLN A 584 6.05 4.70 29.56
N VAL A 585 5.74 5.88 30.11
CA VAL A 585 4.37 6.42 30.15
C VAL A 585 4.01 7.28 28.95
N SER A 586 4.97 7.66 28.12
CA SER A 586 4.76 8.55 26.97
C SER A 586 4.05 7.84 25.81
N GLY A 587 3.49 8.62 24.88
CA GLY A 587 2.93 8.07 23.64
C GLY A 587 4.01 7.37 22.81
N TRP A 588 5.22 7.94 22.79
CA TRP A 588 6.38 7.37 22.08
C TRP A 588 6.78 5.99 22.65
N ASP A 589 6.77 5.80 23.96
CA ASP A 589 7.12 4.51 24.56
C ASP A 589 6.10 3.41 24.22
N HIS A 590 4.84 3.77 23.98
CA HIS A 590 3.85 2.79 23.50
C HIS A 590 4.11 2.39 22.04
N VAL A 591 4.66 3.29 21.22
CA VAL A 591 5.14 2.95 19.87
C VAL A 591 6.39 2.08 19.94
N PHE A 592 7.27 2.30 20.92
CA PHE A 592 8.43 1.44 21.14
C PHE A 592 8.05 0.00 21.53
N LEU A 593 6.97 -0.17 22.30
CA LEU A 593 6.50 -1.49 22.74
C LEU A 593 5.63 -2.22 21.70
N GLY A 594 4.93 -1.47 20.84
CA GLY A 594 3.99 -1.99 19.85
C GLY A 594 4.65 -2.27 18.53
#